data_AF-A0A3D1PVG1-F1
#
_entry.id   AF-A0A3D1PVG1-F1
#
_cell.length_a   1.000
_cell.length_b   1.000
_cell.length_c   1.000
_cell.angle_alpha   90.00
_cell.angle_beta   90.00
_cell.angle_gamma   90.00
#
_symmetry.space_group_name_H-M   'P 1'
#
loop_
_entity.id
_entity.type
_entity.pdbx_description
1 polymer ?
#
loop_
_entity_poly.entity_id
_entity_poly.type
_entity_poly.pdbx_seq_one_letter_code
_entity_poly.pdbx_strand_id
1 'polypeptide(L)' 'MTAEIICVGTELLLGDIVNTNAQFLSRELAELGISVL' A
#
# COMPACT_ATOMS: atom_id res chain seq x y z
N MET A 1 4.04 7.83 13.91
CA MET A 1 3.53 6.44 14.04
C MET A 1 3.93 5.70 12.79
N THR A 2 4.19 4.40 12.87
CA THR A 2 4.61 3.60 11.70
C THR A 2 3.52 2.58 11.36
N ALA A 3 3.21 2.44 10.07
CA ALA A 3 2.22 1.50 9.55
C ALA A 3 2.82 0.60 8.46
N GLU A 4 2.23 -0.56 8.28
CA GLU A 4 2.55 -1.48 7.19
C GLU A 4 1.32 -1.65 6.30
N ILE A 5 1.55 -1.83 4.99
CA ILE A 5 0.49 -2.09 4.01
C ILE A 5 0.67 -3.49 3.46
N ILE A 6 -0.31 -4.36 3.70
CA ILE A 6 -0.37 -5.70 3.13
C ILE A 6 -1.49 -5.74 2.10
N CYS A 7 -1.13 -5.90 0.82
CA CYS A 7 -2.12 -6.07 -0.24
C CYS A 7 -2.34 -7.56 -0.52
N VAL A 8 -3.60 -7.98 -0.51
CA VAL A 8 -4.01 -9.37 -0.72
C VAL A 8 -4.74 -9.47 -2.06
N GLY A 9 -4.29 -10.39 -2.92
CA GLY A 9 -4.91 -10.69 -4.21
C GLY A 9 -4.00 -11.59 -5.04
N THR A 10 -4.53 -12.68 -5.59
CA THR A 10 -3.74 -13.64 -6.37
C THR A 10 -3.20 -13.00 -7.65
N GLU A 11 -3.98 -12.10 -8.25
CA GLU A 11 -3.66 -11.34 -9.45
C GLU A 11 -2.49 -10.39 -9.22
N LEU A 12 -2.36 -9.85 -8.01
CA LEU A 12 -1.19 -9.05 -7.61
C LEU A 12 0.05 -9.92 -7.46
N LEU A 13 -0.11 -11.15 -6.94
CA LEU A 13 0.97 -12.12 -6.81
C LEU A 13 1.43 -12.68 -8.17
N LEU A 14 0.48 -12.90 -9.07
CA LEU A 14 0.73 -13.37 -10.44
C LEU A 14 1.22 -12.25 -11.37
N GLY A 15 1.08 -10.99 -10.96
CA GLY A 15 1.51 -9.82 -11.73
C GLY A 15 0.55 -9.41 -12.85
N ASP A 16 -0.68 -9.92 -12.84
CA ASP A 16 -1.72 -9.56 -13.80
C ASP A 16 -2.20 -8.11 -13.59
N ILE A 17 -2.10 -7.61 -12.36
CA ILE A 17 -2.49 -6.25 -11.97
C ILE A 17 -1.37 -5.59 -11.16
N VAL A 18 -1.12 -4.30 -11.43
CA VAL A 18 -0.17 -3.49 -10.65
C VAL A 18 -0.81 -3.01 -9.35
N ASN A 19 -0.10 -3.14 -8.23
CA ASN A 19 -0.57 -2.67 -6.93
C ASN A 19 -0.46 -1.13 -6.79
N THR A 20 -1.49 -0.41 -7.24
CA THR A 20 -1.61 1.05 -7.04
C THR A 20 -2.22 1.42 -5.69
N ASN A 21 -2.86 0.46 -5.00
CA ASN A 21 -3.54 0.70 -3.73
C ASN A 21 -2.54 1.06 -2.62
N ALA A 22 -1.40 0.35 -2.56
CA ALA A 22 -0.35 0.66 -1.59
C ALA A 22 0.21 2.07 -1.75
N GLN A 23 0.39 2.53 -3.00
CA GLN A 23 0.86 3.88 -3.28
C GLN A 23 -0.17 4.95 -2.87
N PHE A 24 -1.46 4.71 -3.14
CA PHE A 24 -2.52 5.61 -2.70
C PHE A 24 -2.55 5.73 -1.17
N LEU A 25 -2.66 4.60 -0.47
CA LEU A 25 -2.71 4.57 0.99
C LEU A 25 -1.45 5.14 1.65
N SER A 26 -0.27 4.94 1.07
CA SER A 26 0.97 5.53 1.59
C SER A 26 0.95 7.07 1.57
N ARG A 27 0.35 7.67 0.54
CA ARG A 27 0.18 9.13 0.46
C ARG A 27 -0.81 9.64 1.51
N GLU A 28 -1.97 9.03 1.61
CA GLU A 28 -2.99 9.39 2.61
C GLU A 28 -2.45 9.25 4.05
N LEU A 29 -1.69 8.18 4.33
CA LEU A 29 -1.06 7.97 5.63
C LEU A 29 0.03 9.01 5.92
N ALA A 30 0.81 9.42 4.91
CA ALA A 30 1.80 10.46 5.06
C ALA A 30 1.17 11.83 5.41
N GLU A 31 0.00 12.15 4.85
CA GLU A 31 -0.76 13.36 5.20
C GLU A 31 -1.21 13.35 6.67
N LEU A 32 -1.40 12.17 7.25
CA LEU A 32 -1.72 11.96 8.67
C LEU A 32 -0.47 11.88 9.57
N GLY A 33 0.74 12.06 9.02
CA GLY A 33 2.00 11.96 9.76
C GLY A 33 2.39 10.52 10.14
N ILE A 34 1.86 9.53 9.41
CA ILE A 34 2.14 8.11 9.60
C ILE A 34 3.12 7.66 8.51
N SER A 35 4.32 7.23 8.92
CA SER A 35 5.30 6.68 7.99
C SER A 35 4.94 5.23 7.64
N VAL A 36 5.03 4.86 6.38
CA VAL A 36 4.86 3.47 5.93
C VAL A 36 6.22 2.78 5.80
N LEU A 37 6.32 1.55 6.31
CA LEU A 37 7.50 0.68 6.18
C LEU A 37 7.43 -0.19 4.91
#